data_AF-A0A1G1XQV9-F1
#
_entry.id   AF-A0A1G1XQV9-F1
#
_cell.length_a   1.000
_cell.length_b   1.000
_cell.length_c   1.000
_cell.angle_alpha   90.00
_cell.angle_beta   90.00
_cell.angle_gamma   90.00
#
_symmetry.space_group_name_H-M   'P 1'
#
loop_
_entity.id
_entity.type
_entity.pdbx_description
1 polymer ?
#
loop_
_entity_poly.entity_id
_entity_poly.type
_entity_poly.pdbx_seq_one_letter_code
_entity_poly.pdbx_strand_id
1 'polypeptide(L)'
;MRYGFHGVKVFALPGSEDLAKKVCMHLDKKLPKPLRPKRGLKLAKVEIVTFDNENVQAQIEDVRGYFVVVIHTQCPPVNNRLTELFALLDAIKNSNAADLLLVFPYMPYARSDRKDQPRISVMSNVLARIFNKVLGVRRVLLLDPHDTHVKHYFDPSADEISSIYMYADYLLDYIKNVLGGNADDIILAYSDGGAAKRFIKLRQITKLPHDYIDKARTDNKGGLVIHREINADGQICIMVDDEICSGGTAIEDAKALKKNGAKKIIMFAPHAPLIKKGKTTKQLLRRLEISPIDEFIFTDSIPVEDKVKGRSKFKVLSIAGLLAEAIRQTIINASVTRLHDPDYVKRYRPKYR
;
A
#
# COMPACT_ATOMS: atom_id res chain seq x y z
N MET A 1 0.58 -3.79 35.12
CA MET A 1 0.20 -4.26 33.77
C MET A 1 1.45 -4.55 32.96
N ARG A 2 1.66 -5.77 32.48
CA ARG A 2 2.89 -6.19 31.75
C ARG A 2 3.24 -5.31 30.54
N TYR A 3 2.25 -4.65 29.94
CA TYR A 3 2.40 -3.85 28.72
C TYR A 3 2.22 -2.33 28.92
N GLY A 4 1.85 -1.87 30.12
CA GLY A 4 1.67 -0.43 30.39
C GLY A 4 0.37 0.21 29.87
N PHE A 5 -0.54 -0.56 29.26
CA PHE A 5 -1.85 -0.08 28.77
C PHE A 5 -2.96 -1.11 28.98
N HIS A 6 -4.22 -0.65 28.98
CA HIS A 6 -5.42 -1.45 29.29
C HIS A 6 -5.84 -2.43 28.19
N GLY A 7 -5.47 -2.13 26.95
CA GLY A 7 -5.87 -2.90 25.77
C GLY A 7 -5.55 -2.14 24.49
N VAL A 8 -6.12 -2.59 23.38
CA VAL A 8 -5.88 -2.02 22.05
C VAL A 8 -7.20 -1.49 21.49
N LYS A 9 -7.16 -0.29 20.91
CA LYS A 9 -8.27 0.30 20.14
C LYS A 9 -7.81 0.62 18.73
N VAL A 10 -8.62 0.28 17.73
CA VAL A 10 -8.29 0.50 16.31
C VAL A 10 -9.30 1.47 15.72
N PHE A 11 -8.83 2.61 15.22
CA PHE A 11 -9.63 3.56 14.47
C PHE A 11 -9.31 3.45 12.98
N ALA A 12 -10.32 3.75 12.16
CA ALA A 12 -10.19 3.94 10.74
C ALA A 12 -11.05 5.13 10.33
N LEU A 13 -10.57 5.87 9.35
CA LEU A 13 -11.33 6.96 8.73
C LEU A 13 -11.93 6.51 7.39
N PRO A 14 -12.87 7.29 6.82
CA PRO A 14 -13.47 6.97 5.54
C PRO A 14 -12.47 6.61 4.45
N GLY A 15 -12.70 5.44 3.83
CA GLY A 15 -11.82 4.82 2.86
C GLY A 15 -10.78 3.86 3.46
N SER A 16 -10.76 3.63 4.76
CA SER A 16 -9.87 2.63 5.39
C SER A 16 -10.62 1.55 6.15
N GLU A 17 -11.95 1.67 6.29
CA GLU A 17 -12.74 0.87 7.22
C GLU A 17 -12.73 -0.61 6.86
N ASP A 18 -12.82 -0.96 5.58
CA ASP A 18 -12.91 -2.37 5.19
C ASP A 18 -11.58 -3.10 5.38
N LEU A 19 -10.47 -2.47 5.01
CA LEU A 19 -9.14 -2.98 5.34
C LEU A 19 -8.96 -3.07 6.86
N ALA A 20 -9.32 -2.03 7.60
CA ALA A 20 -9.15 -2.00 9.05
C ALA A 20 -10.02 -3.03 9.80
N LYS A 21 -11.23 -3.31 9.32
CA LYS A 21 -12.07 -4.43 9.82
C LYS A 21 -11.38 -5.76 9.60
N LYS A 22 -10.83 -6.02 8.40
CA LYS A 22 -10.05 -7.24 8.13
C LYS A 22 -8.82 -7.32 9.05
N VAL A 23 -8.11 -6.20 9.23
CA VAL A 23 -6.96 -6.12 10.17
C VAL A 23 -7.41 -6.47 11.58
N CYS A 24 -8.53 -5.95 12.08
CA CYS A 24 -9.07 -6.31 13.40
C CYS A 24 -9.32 -7.81 13.54
N MET A 25 -9.89 -8.45 12.51
CA MET A 25 -10.14 -9.90 12.51
C MET A 25 -8.85 -10.73 12.60
N HIS A 26 -7.79 -10.30 11.92
CA HIS A 26 -6.48 -10.96 11.98
C HIS A 26 -5.76 -10.66 13.30
N LEU A 27 -5.78 -9.40 13.74
CA LEU A 27 -5.10 -8.92 14.93
C LEU A 27 -5.69 -9.51 16.21
N ASP A 28 -7.02 -9.64 16.29
CA ASP A 28 -7.71 -10.27 17.43
C ASP A 28 -7.14 -11.66 17.75
N LYS A 29 -6.92 -12.48 16.73
CA LYS A 29 -6.36 -13.85 16.87
C LYS A 29 -4.90 -13.87 17.29
N LYS A 30 -4.22 -12.74 17.13
CA LYS A 30 -2.78 -12.56 17.21
C LYS A 30 -2.35 -11.79 18.47
N LEU A 31 -3.26 -11.03 19.10
CA LEU A 31 -2.98 -10.27 20.31
C LEU A 31 -2.69 -11.20 21.51
N PRO A 32 -1.76 -10.82 22.40
CA PRO A 32 -1.59 -11.48 23.69
C PRO A 32 -2.91 -11.52 24.46
N LYS A 33 -3.19 -12.63 25.17
CA LYS A 33 -4.43 -12.82 25.95
C LYS A 33 -4.80 -11.62 26.83
N PRO A 34 -3.87 -10.97 27.56
CA PRO A 34 -4.21 -9.81 28.41
C PRO A 34 -4.68 -8.56 27.66
N LEU A 35 -4.35 -8.44 26.37
CA LEU A 35 -4.70 -7.29 25.53
C LEU A 35 -5.92 -7.54 24.66
N ARG A 36 -6.44 -8.77 24.65
CA ARG A 36 -7.54 -9.18 23.77
C ARG A 36 -8.90 -8.80 24.40
N PRO A 37 -9.76 -8.06 23.69
CA PRO A 37 -11.10 -7.77 24.18
C PRO A 37 -11.94 -9.04 24.32
N LYS A 38 -12.76 -9.14 25.38
CA LYS A 38 -13.63 -10.31 25.63
C LYS A 38 -14.62 -10.60 24.48
N ARG A 39 -15.04 -9.56 23.74
CA ARG A 39 -16.02 -9.64 22.64
C ARG A 39 -15.37 -9.57 21.25
N GLY A 40 -14.05 -9.78 21.18
CA GLY A 40 -13.25 -9.63 19.97
C GLY A 40 -12.90 -8.17 19.66
N LEU A 41 -11.77 -7.96 18.98
CA LEU A 41 -11.35 -6.64 18.52
C LEU A 41 -12.25 -6.13 17.38
N LYS A 42 -12.78 -4.93 17.53
CA LYS A 42 -13.58 -4.20 16.55
C LYS A 42 -13.02 -2.79 16.37
N LEU A 43 -13.46 -2.10 15.32
CA LEU A 43 -13.16 -0.68 15.19
C LEU A 43 -13.78 0.10 16.36
N ALA A 44 -12.98 1.00 16.92
CA ALA A 44 -13.41 1.97 17.91
C ALA A 44 -14.36 2.98 17.27
N LYS A 45 -15.34 3.47 18.04
CA LYS A 45 -16.28 4.47 17.56
C LYS A 45 -15.59 5.82 17.39
N VAL A 46 -15.68 6.36 16.17
CA VAL A 46 -15.39 7.76 15.84
C VAL A 46 -16.57 8.33 15.08
N GLU A 47 -16.95 9.55 15.42
CA GLU A 47 -17.91 10.35 14.70
C GLU A 47 -17.19 11.55 14.10
N ILE A 48 -17.27 11.67 12.77
CA ILE A 48 -16.70 12.78 12.02
C ILE A 48 -17.87 13.63 11.53
N VAL A 49 -17.88 14.90 11.94
CA VAL A 49 -18.89 15.87 11.52
C VAL A 49 -18.19 16.96 10.72
N THR A 50 -18.72 17.24 9.54
CA THR A 50 -18.36 18.43 8.75
C THR A 50 -19.50 19.43 8.90
N PHE A 51 -19.23 20.57 9.51
CA PHE A 51 -20.22 21.64 9.68
C PHE A 51 -20.49 22.39 8.37
N ASP A 52 -21.54 23.20 8.33
CA ASP A 52 -21.95 23.96 7.14
C ASP A 52 -20.87 24.93 6.62
N ASN A 53 -19.93 25.33 7.47
CA ASN A 53 -18.76 26.15 7.10
C ASN A 53 -17.51 25.31 6.73
N GLU A 54 -17.69 24.02 6.44
CA GLU A 54 -16.67 23.04 6.05
C GLU A 54 -15.66 22.66 7.15
N ASN A 55 -15.80 23.16 8.37
CA ASN A 55 -14.95 22.76 9.48
C ASN A 55 -15.23 21.31 9.90
N VAL A 56 -14.17 20.57 10.18
CA VAL A 56 -14.25 19.16 10.60
C VAL A 56 -14.06 19.04 12.11
N GLN A 57 -14.94 18.27 12.76
CA GLN A 57 -14.80 17.84 14.14
C GLN A 57 -14.78 16.32 14.21
N ALA A 58 -13.90 15.78 15.06
CA ALA A 58 -13.86 14.37 15.41
C ALA A 58 -14.24 14.17 16.88
N GLN A 59 -15.17 13.27 17.14
CA GLN A 59 -15.50 12.79 18.49
C GLN A 59 -15.20 11.30 18.58
N ILE A 60 -14.46 10.89 19.61
CA ILE A 60 -14.04 9.50 19.82
C ILE A 60 -14.63 8.93 21.10
N GLU A 61 -14.73 7.60 21.16
CA GLU A 61 -14.93 6.89 22.43
C GLU A 61 -13.71 7.02 23.37
N ASP A 62 -13.85 6.67 24.66
CA ASP A 62 -12.75 6.75 25.63
C ASP A 62 -11.54 5.92 25.17
N VAL A 63 -10.36 6.56 25.10
CA VAL A 63 -9.09 5.93 24.75
C VAL A 63 -8.06 6.01 25.88
N ARG A 64 -8.44 6.55 27.06
CA ARG A 64 -7.49 6.80 28.15
C ARG A 64 -6.77 5.52 28.56
N GLY A 65 -5.44 5.54 28.53
CA GLY A 65 -4.63 4.39 28.92
C GLY A 65 -4.68 3.20 27.93
N TYR A 66 -5.28 3.34 26.74
CA TYR A 66 -5.25 2.32 25.69
C TYR A 66 -4.10 2.56 24.70
N PHE A 67 -3.59 1.49 24.09
CA PHE A 67 -2.75 1.58 22.90
C PHE A 67 -3.66 1.79 21.68
N VAL A 68 -3.54 2.94 21.04
CA VAL A 68 -4.38 3.30 19.90
C VAL A 68 -3.66 3.00 18.59
N VAL A 69 -4.37 2.40 17.65
CA VAL A 69 -3.91 2.20 16.26
C VAL A 69 -4.85 2.99 15.36
N VAL A 70 -4.30 3.87 14.53
CA VAL A 70 -5.07 4.60 13.51
C VAL A 70 -4.62 4.09 12.14
N ILE A 71 -5.53 3.49 11.39
CA ILE A 71 -5.27 3.04 10.02
C ILE A 71 -5.89 4.07 9.07
N HIS A 72 -5.04 4.71 8.26
CA HIS A 72 -5.46 5.72 7.31
C HIS A 72 -4.74 5.53 5.98
N THR A 73 -5.49 5.30 4.90
CA THR A 73 -4.95 5.24 3.55
C THR A 73 -5.34 6.47 2.74
N GLN A 74 -4.45 6.92 1.86
CA GLN A 74 -4.76 8.00 0.93
C GLN A 74 -5.81 7.53 -0.09
N CYS A 75 -7.00 8.12 -0.02
CA CYS A 75 -8.02 8.00 -1.06
C CYS A 75 -8.73 9.35 -1.30
N PRO A 76 -9.26 9.60 -2.51
CA PRO A 76 -10.05 10.80 -2.76
C PRO A 76 -11.29 10.91 -1.87
N PRO A 77 -11.66 12.11 -1.41
CA PRO A 77 -10.94 13.39 -1.55
C PRO A 77 -9.78 13.53 -0.55
N VAL A 78 -8.53 13.52 -1.04
CA VAL A 78 -7.31 13.39 -0.21
C VAL A 78 -7.21 14.45 0.88
N ASN A 79 -7.47 15.71 0.54
CA ASN A 79 -7.27 16.83 1.48
C ASN A 79 -8.31 16.81 2.61
N ASN A 80 -9.58 16.54 2.30
CA ASN A 80 -10.62 16.41 3.31
C ASN A 80 -10.31 15.24 4.26
N ARG A 81 -9.91 14.09 3.71
CA ARG A 81 -9.51 12.92 4.52
C ARG A 81 -8.29 13.21 5.39
N LEU A 82 -7.37 14.03 4.91
CA LEU A 82 -6.22 14.47 5.71
C LEU A 82 -6.64 15.40 6.86
N THR A 83 -7.56 16.33 6.63
CA THR A 83 -8.12 17.18 7.69
C THR A 83 -8.87 16.35 8.75
N GLU A 84 -9.65 15.36 8.32
CA GLU A 84 -10.30 14.39 9.22
C GLU A 84 -9.28 13.61 10.06
N LEU A 85 -8.15 13.22 9.46
CA LEU A 85 -7.05 12.57 10.18
C LEU A 85 -6.45 13.50 11.23
N PHE A 86 -6.21 14.76 10.90
CA PHE A 86 -5.71 15.72 11.88
C PHE A 86 -6.67 15.89 13.07
N ALA A 87 -7.97 16.03 12.80
CA ALA A 87 -8.98 16.14 13.85
C ALA A 87 -9.04 14.88 14.73
N LEU A 88 -9.00 13.68 14.14
CA LEU A 88 -8.97 12.42 14.89
C LEU A 88 -7.72 12.31 15.78
N LEU A 89 -6.54 12.60 15.23
CA LEU A 89 -5.28 12.52 15.96
C LEU A 89 -5.22 13.52 17.11
N ASP A 90 -5.72 14.74 16.91
CA ASP A 90 -5.85 15.74 17.97
C ASP A 90 -6.80 15.28 19.08
N ALA A 91 -7.98 14.75 18.73
CA ALA A 91 -8.93 14.19 19.70
C ALA A 91 -8.33 13.05 20.53
N ILE A 92 -7.55 12.15 19.90
CA ILE A 92 -6.84 11.05 20.59
C ILE A 92 -5.79 11.61 21.55
N LYS A 93 -4.99 12.58 21.11
CA LYS A 93 -3.97 13.24 21.93
C LYS A 93 -4.59 13.88 23.18
N ASN A 94 -5.70 14.62 23.00
CA ASN A 94 -6.40 15.29 24.09
C ASN A 94 -7.15 14.32 25.03
N SER A 95 -7.34 13.07 24.61
CA SER A 95 -8.01 12.02 25.39
C SER A 95 -7.06 11.11 26.19
N ASN A 96 -5.75 11.42 26.22
CA ASN A 96 -4.74 10.71 27.02
C ASN A 96 -4.62 9.20 26.72
N ALA A 97 -4.57 8.84 25.45
CA ALA A 97 -4.14 7.50 25.03
C ALA A 97 -2.75 7.17 25.60
N ALA A 98 -2.50 5.90 25.93
CA ALA A 98 -1.20 5.48 26.48
C ALA A 98 -0.07 5.54 25.43
N ASP A 99 -0.38 5.13 24.20
CA ASP A 99 0.51 5.21 23.05
C ASP A 99 -0.33 5.19 21.77
N LEU A 100 0.27 5.60 20.65
CA LEU A 100 -0.39 5.71 19.35
C LEU A 100 0.53 5.20 18.23
N LEU A 101 0.02 4.26 17.44
CA LEU A 101 0.59 3.84 16.16
C LEU A 101 -0.26 4.37 15.01
N LEU A 102 0.33 5.20 14.15
CA LEU A 102 -0.27 5.64 12.90
C LEU A 102 0.20 4.75 11.75
N VAL A 103 -0.75 4.11 11.06
CA VAL A 103 -0.48 3.16 9.98
C VAL A 103 -0.97 3.76 8.67
N PHE A 104 -0.06 3.87 7.70
CA PHE A 104 -0.34 4.29 6.34
C PHE A 104 -0.20 3.11 5.37
N PRO A 105 -1.30 2.43 5.00
CA PRO A 105 -1.30 1.48 3.89
C PRO A 105 -0.88 2.14 2.56
N TYR A 106 -1.22 3.41 2.36
CA TYR A 106 -0.70 4.25 1.28
C TYR A 106 -0.64 5.69 1.80
N MET A 107 0.56 6.25 1.91
CA MET A 107 0.78 7.53 2.58
C MET A 107 0.29 8.72 1.74
N PRO A 108 -0.42 9.71 2.34
CA PRO A 108 -0.75 10.95 1.65
C PRO A 108 0.48 11.67 1.10
N TYR A 109 0.38 12.16 -0.13
CA TYR A 109 1.44 12.89 -0.83
C TYR A 109 2.77 12.13 -0.98
N ALA A 110 2.73 10.79 -1.02
CA ALA A 110 3.92 9.93 -1.17
C ALA A 110 4.77 10.25 -2.41
N ARG A 111 4.20 10.87 -3.45
CA ARG A 111 4.90 11.29 -4.68
C ARG A 111 5.44 12.73 -4.64
N SER A 112 5.19 13.46 -3.56
CA SER A 112 5.78 14.77 -3.27
C SER A 112 6.85 14.60 -2.19
N ASP A 113 7.79 13.70 -2.47
CA ASP A 113 8.79 13.14 -1.55
C ASP A 113 10.18 13.72 -1.73
N ARG A 114 10.49 14.41 -2.83
CA ARG A 114 11.78 15.06 -3.06
C ARG A 114 11.64 16.35 -3.85
N LYS A 115 12.66 17.19 -3.78
CA LYS A 115 12.79 18.38 -4.62
C LYS A 115 13.56 18.02 -5.90
N ASP A 116 12.86 17.44 -6.87
CA ASP A 116 13.42 17.07 -8.19
C ASP A 116 13.35 18.21 -9.22
N GLN A 117 12.66 19.31 -8.89
CA GLN A 117 12.57 20.50 -9.72
C GLN A 117 12.76 21.79 -8.89
N PRO A 118 13.18 22.92 -9.51
CA PRO A 118 13.21 24.20 -8.83
C PRO A 118 11.81 24.63 -8.34
N ARG A 119 11.75 25.15 -7.10
CA ARG A 119 10.57 25.82 -6.51
C ARG A 119 9.30 24.95 -6.38
N ILE A 120 9.45 23.66 -6.11
CA ILE A 120 8.32 22.77 -5.77
C ILE A 120 8.25 22.46 -4.26
N SER A 121 7.09 21.97 -3.79
CA SER A 121 6.88 21.53 -2.41
C SER A 121 7.30 20.07 -2.20
N VAL A 122 7.68 19.73 -0.96
CA VAL A 122 7.98 18.36 -0.51
C VAL A 122 7.00 17.97 0.60
N MET A 123 5.75 17.75 0.22
CA MET A 123 4.64 17.55 1.17
C MET A 123 4.82 16.33 2.07
N SER A 124 5.45 15.24 1.61
CA SER A 124 5.72 14.07 2.48
C SER A 124 6.53 14.44 3.72
N ASN A 125 7.54 15.32 3.57
CA ASN A 125 8.34 15.83 4.69
C ASN A 125 7.53 16.76 5.61
N VAL A 126 6.78 17.69 5.02
CA VAL A 126 5.93 18.62 5.79
C VAL A 126 4.91 17.85 6.63
N LEU A 127 4.24 16.85 6.06
CA LEU A 127 3.27 16.03 6.77
C LEU A 127 3.90 15.22 7.89
N ALA A 128 5.06 14.59 7.66
CA ALA A 128 5.77 13.85 8.71
C ALA A 128 6.07 14.76 9.92
N ARG A 129 6.54 15.99 9.67
CA ARG A 129 6.78 16.99 10.72
C ARG A 129 5.49 17.40 11.44
N ILE A 130 4.38 17.58 10.74
CA ILE A 130 3.08 17.88 11.36
C ILE A 130 2.67 16.72 12.28
N PHE A 131 2.72 15.48 11.79
CA PHE A 131 2.35 14.30 12.58
C PHE A 131 3.21 14.17 13.84
N ASN A 132 4.54 14.28 13.73
CA ASN A 132 5.41 14.11 14.90
C ASN A 132 5.41 15.33 15.84
N LYS A 133 5.57 16.54 15.31
CA LYS A 133 5.84 17.75 16.12
C LYS A 133 4.56 18.44 16.63
N VAL A 134 3.48 18.40 15.85
CA VAL A 134 2.22 19.06 16.23
C VAL A 134 1.27 18.05 16.89
N LEU A 135 1.04 16.92 16.23
CA LEU A 135 0.08 15.91 16.67
C LEU A 135 0.69 14.87 17.65
N GLY A 136 2.00 14.91 17.87
CA GLY A 136 2.67 14.08 18.88
C GLY A 136 2.74 12.59 18.53
N VAL A 137 2.50 12.22 17.26
CA VAL A 137 2.59 10.83 16.81
C VAL A 137 4.06 10.39 16.87
N ARG A 138 4.38 9.32 17.60
CA ARG A 138 5.77 8.82 17.72
C ARG A 138 6.05 7.58 16.91
N ARG A 139 5.04 6.74 16.67
CA ARG A 139 5.17 5.48 15.95
C ARG A 139 4.37 5.58 14.65
N VAL A 140 5.07 5.37 13.55
CA VAL A 140 4.49 5.39 12.21
C VAL A 140 4.89 4.11 11.49
N LEU A 141 3.93 3.49 10.82
CA LEU A 141 4.14 2.32 9.99
C LEU A 141 3.73 2.63 8.55
N LEU A 142 4.68 2.52 7.62
CA LEU A 142 4.48 2.73 6.19
C LEU A 142 4.45 1.38 5.46
N LEU A 143 3.51 1.21 4.53
CA LEU A 143 3.54 0.12 3.56
C LEU A 143 4.00 0.65 2.20
N ASP A 144 5.06 0.04 1.66
CA ASP A 144 5.57 0.29 0.29
C ASP A 144 5.61 1.78 -0.13
N PRO A 145 6.27 2.68 0.64
CA PRO A 145 6.33 4.08 0.26
C PRO A 145 6.99 4.25 -1.11
N HIS A 146 6.51 5.22 -1.90
CA HIS A 146 7.05 5.52 -3.25
C HIS A 146 8.58 5.68 -3.25
N ASP A 147 9.12 6.30 -2.19
CA ASP A 147 10.55 6.29 -1.91
C ASP A 147 10.83 5.83 -0.47
N THR A 148 11.74 4.87 -0.34
CA THR A 148 12.20 4.33 0.94
C THR A 148 12.78 5.38 1.90
N HIS A 149 13.21 6.54 1.40
CA HIS A 149 13.72 7.63 2.24
C HIS A 149 12.62 8.34 3.04
N VAL A 150 11.34 8.22 2.63
CA VAL A 150 10.21 8.88 3.31
C VAL A 150 10.14 8.51 4.80
N LYS A 151 10.55 7.30 5.18
CA LYS A 151 10.58 6.88 6.60
C LYS A 151 11.49 7.74 7.48
N HIS A 152 12.52 8.36 6.90
CA HIS A 152 13.46 9.22 7.62
C HIS A 152 12.97 10.65 7.80
N TYR A 153 11.84 11.03 7.17
CA TYR A 153 11.20 12.31 7.46
C TYR A 153 10.48 12.33 8.80
N PHE A 154 10.17 11.16 9.33
CA PHE A 154 9.58 11.02 10.66
C PHE A 154 10.66 11.04 11.75
N ASP A 155 10.29 11.55 12.91
CA ASP A 155 11.12 11.64 14.11
C ASP A 155 10.35 11.15 15.36
N PRO A 156 10.62 9.94 15.88
CA PRO A 156 11.56 8.94 15.36
C PRO A 156 11.22 8.44 13.95
N SER A 157 12.20 7.86 13.24
CA SER A 157 11.98 7.30 11.90
C SER A 157 10.87 6.24 11.92
N ALA A 158 10.06 6.24 10.86
CA ALA A 158 8.97 5.30 10.71
C ALA A 158 9.48 3.87 10.45
N ASP A 159 8.70 2.89 10.90
CA ASP A 159 8.84 1.51 10.44
C ASP A 159 8.29 1.42 9.01
N GLU A 160 8.96 0.64 8.17
CA GLU A 160 8.54 0.34 6.80
C GLU A 160 8.33 -1.16 6.67
N ILE A 161 7.20 -1.56 6.09
CA ILE A 161 6.94 -2.93 5.66
C ILE A 161 6.69 -2.97 4.16
N SER A 162 6.92 -4.14 3.53
CA SER A 162 6.72 -4.31 2.10
C SER A 162 5.83 -5.48 1.76
N SER A 163 4.89 -5.26 0.83
CA SER A 163 4.07 -6.33 0.26
C SER A 163 4.84 -7.22 -0.72
N ILE A 164 6.07 -6.86 -1.11
CA ILE A 164 6.83 -7.61 -2.13
C ILE A 164 7.10 -9.06 -1.74
N TYR A 165 7.28 -9.33 -0.44
CA TYR A 165 7.47 -10.69 0.09
C TYR A 165 6.18 -11.53 -0.03
N MET A 166 5.03 -10.89 0.26
CA MET A 166 3.72 -11.50 0.08
C MET A 166 3.42 -11.76 -1.40
N TYR A 167 3.80 -10.82 -2.28
CA TYR A 167 3.62 -10.97 -3.71
C TYR A 167 4.55 -12.03 -4.31
N ALA A 168 5.80 -12.13 -3.84
CA ALA A 168 6.73 -13.18 -4.28
C ALA A 168 6.19 -14.58 -3.95
N ASP A 169 5.69 -14.79 -2.72
CA ASP A 169 5.06 -16.06 -2.32
C ASP A 169 3.81 -16.37 -3.18
N TYR A 170 2.98 -15.34 -3.45
CA TYR A 170 1.84 -15.46 -4.35
C TYR A 170 2.28 -15.84 -5.78
N LEU A 171 3.29 -15.15 -6.31
CA LEU A 171 3.75 -15.33 -7.67
C LEU A 171 4.34 -16.72 -7.88
N LEU A 172 5.11 -17.24 -6.92
CA LEU A 172 5.63 -18.61 -6.96
C LEU A 172 4.50 -19.65 -6.96
N ASP A 173 3.49 -19.46 -6.13
CA ASP A 173 2.30 -20.32 -6.11
C ASP A 173 1.53 -20.23 -7.44
N TYR A 174 1.35 -19.03 -7.97
CA TYR A 174 0.67 -18.77 -9.24
C TYR A 174 1.42 -19.36 -10.44
N ILE A 175 2.75 -19.25 -10.47
CA ILE A 175 3.59 -19.87 -11.51
C ILE A 175 3.39 -21.38 -11.51
N LYS A 176 3.47 -21.99 -10.33
CA LYS A 176 3.33 -23.45 -10.15
C LYS A 176 1.94 -23.94 -10.53
N ASN A 177 0.90 -23.29 -10.03
CA ASN A 177 -0.47 -23.82 -10.07
C ASN A 177 -1.30 -23.29 -11.25
N VAL A 178 -0.94 -22.13 -11.82
CA VAL A 178 -1.72 -21.46 -12.88
C VAL A 178 -0.95 -21.38 -14.20
N LEU A 179 0.36 -21.11 -14.16
CA LEU A 179 1.18 -20.99 -15.38
C LEU A 179 1.86 -22.30 -15.81
N GLY A 180 1.64 -23.40 -15.07
CA GLY A 180 2.18 -24.72 -15.41
C GLY A 180 3.62 -24.96 -14.96
N GLY A 181 4.18 -24.08 -14.13
CA GLY A 181 5.46 -24.31 -13.44
C GLY A 181 6.73 -24.07 -14.26
N ASN A 182 6.64 -23.74 -15.55
CA ASN A 182 7.84 -23.43 -16.35
C ASN A 182 8.33 -22.00 -16.07
N ALA A 183 9.41 -21.87 -15.32
CA ALA A 183 10.02 -20.58 -15.00
C ALA A 183 10.87 -20.00 -16.15
N ASP A 184 11.31 -20.84 -17.09
CA ASP A 184 12.21 -20.45 -18.19
C ASP A 184 11.51 -19.54 -19.23
N ASP A 185 10.17 -19.58 -19.24
CA ASP A 185 9.32 -18.73 -20.07
C ASP A 185 8.88 -17.45 -19.36
N ILE A 186 9.47 -17.08 -18.21
CA ILE A 186 8.98 -15.96 -17.38
C ILE A 186 10.08 -14.94 -17.12
N ILE A 187 9.80 -13.67 -17.43
CA ILE A 187 10.68 -12.54 -17.14
C ILE A 187 9.99 -11.49 -16.28
N LEU A 188 10.71 -10.97 -15.28
CA LEU A 188 10.29 -9.78 -14.54
C LEU A 188 10.61 -8.54 -15.39
N ALA A 189 9.58 -7.77 -15.77
CA ALA A 189 9.67 -6.61 -16.63
C ALA A 189 9.43 -5.31 -15.84
N TYR A 190 10.48 -4.68 -15.33
CA TYR A 190 10.34 -3.46 -14.55
C TYR A 190 10.02 -2.25 -15.45
N SER A 191 9.12 -1.38 -14.97
CA SER A 191 8.66 -0.21 -15.74
C SER A 191 9.78 0.81 -16.03
N ASP A 192 10.75 0.92 -15.12
CA ASP A 192 11.99 1.67 -15.30
C ASP A 192 13.10 1.16 -14.34
N GLY A 193 14.30 1.75 -14.43
CA GLY A 193 15.43 1.41 -13.55
C GLY A 193 15.20 1.73 -12.06
N GLY A 194 14.35 2.71 -11.75
CA GLY A 194 13.93 3.03 -10.39
C GLY A 194 13.09 1.91 -9.79
N ALA A 195 12.09 1.41 -10.54
CA ALA A 195 11.30 0.25 -10.18
C ALA A 195 12.16 -1.01 -10.03
N ALA A 196 13.12 -1.24 -10.94
CA ALA A 196 14.05 -2.37 -10.85
C ALA A 196 14.87 -2.35 -9.54
N LYS A 197 15.33 -1.17 -9.10
CA LYS A 197 16.03 -1.01 -7.82
C LYS A 197 15.10 -1.21 -6.63
N ARG A 198 13.89 -0.63 -6.68
CA ARG A 198 12.88 -0.71 -5.60
C ARG A 198 12.44 -2.15 -5.34
N PHE A 199 12.22 -2.92 -6.39
CA PHE A 199 11.69 -4.29 -6.34
C PHE A 199 12.74 -5.38 -6.51
N ILE A 200 14.02 -5.07 -6.23
CA ILE A 200 15.14 -6.01 -6.30
C ILE A 200 14.92 -7.28 -5.46
N LYS A 201 14.14 -7.19 -4.37
CA LYS A 201 13.81 -8.35 -3.54
C LYS A 201 12.99 -9.39 -4.28
N LEU A 202 12.14 -9.00 -5.23
CA LEU A 202 11.36 -9.95 -6.01
C LEU A 202 12.26 -10.91 -6.78
N ARG A 203 13.21 -10.39 -7.57
CA ARG A 203 14.17 -11.24 -8.30
C ARG A 203 15.05 -12.08 -7.38
N GLN A 204 15.42 -11.56 -6.20
CA GLN A 204 16.24 -12.29 -5.24
C GLN A 204 15.50 -13.51 -4.67
N ILE A 205 14.18 -13.41 -4.48
CA ILE A 205 13.33 -14.47 -3.94
C ILE A 205 12.94 -15.45 -5.03
N THR A 206 12.44 -14.95 -6.17
CA THR A 206 11.89 -15.81 -7.23
C THR A 206 12.96 -16.41 -8.15
N LYS A 207 14.17 -15.84 -8.17
CA LYS A 207 15.28 -16.21 -9.05
C LYS A 207 14.97 -16.11 -10.56
N LEU A 208 13.87 -15.45 -10.93
CA LEU A 208 13.48 -15.25 -12.32
C LEU A 208 14.43 -14.29 -13.03
N PRO A 209 14.65 -14.45 -14.35
CA PRO A 209 15.32 -13.44 -15.15
C PRO A 209 14.53 -12.13 -15.10
N HIS A 210 15.23 -11.02 -15.32
CA HIS A 210 14.62 -9.70 -15.26
C HIS A 210 15.28 -8.73 -16.23
N ASP A 211 14.52 -7.75 -16.67
CA ASP A 211 15.00 -6.58 -17.39
C ASP A 211 14.11 -5.37 -17.07
N TYR A 212 14.47 -4.19 -17.56
CA TYR A 212 13.68 -2.97 -17.40
C TYR A 212 13.54 -2.23 -18.71
N ILE A 213 12.45 -1.50 -18.86
CA ILE A 213 12.23 -0.61 -20.00
C ILE A 213 12.99 0.69 -19.73
N ASP A 214 13.93 1.04 -20.60
CA ASP A 214 14.59 2.35 -20.54
C ASP A 214 13.80 3.34 -21.38
N LYS A 215 13.27 4.39 -20.75
CA LYS A 215 12.41 5.37 -21.40
C LYS A 215 12.64 6.77 -20.86
N ALA A 216 12.74 7.74 -21.77
CA ALA A 216 12.74 9.15 -21.44
C ALA A 216 11.38 9.78 -21.70
N ARG A 217 10.97 10.68 -20.81
CA ARG A 217 9.84 11.56 -21.06
C ARG A 217 10.34 12.79 -21.79
N THR A 218 9.78 13.09 -22.96
CA THR A 218 10.20 14.24 -23.76
C THR A 218 9.61 15.56 -23.23
N ASP A 219 8.52 15.50 -22.47
CA ASP A 219 7.91 16.63 -21.77
C ASP A 219 6.92 16.19 -20.66
N ASN A 220 6.38 17.16 -19.91
CA ASN A 220 5.29 16.95 -18.94
C ASN A 220 3.94 16.62 -19.61
N LYS A 221 3.85 16.57 -20.95
CA LYS A 221 2.60 16.36 -21.72
C LYS A 221 2.47 14.95 -22.30
N GLY A 222 3.44 14.07 -22.06
CA GLY A 222 3.26 12.62 -22.17
C GLY A 222 3.84 11.97 -23.41
N GLY A 223 4.76 12.65 -24.13
CA GLY A 223 5.62 11.96 -25.09
C GLY A 223 6.60 11.04 -24.35
N LEU A 224 6.67 9.77 -24.77
CA LEU A 224 7.54 8.76 -24.19
C LEU A 224 8.37 8.14 -25.31
N VAL A 225 9.69 8.24 -25.20
CA VAL A 225 10.64 7.61 -26.11
C VAL A 225 11.26 6.43 -25.38
N ILE A 226 11.14 5.24 -25.97
CA ILE A 226 11.77 4.03 -25.44
C ILE A 226 13.17 3.93 -26.05
N HIS A 227 14.18 3.92 -25.19
CA HIS A 227 15.59 3.78 -25.56
C HIS A 227 16.06 2.33 -25.58
N ARG A 228 15.49 1.50 -24.69
CA ARG A 228 15.77 0.06 -24.63
C ARG A 228 14.48 -0.69 -24.34
N GLU A 229 14.20 -1.67 -25.19
CA GLU A 229 13.09 -2.60 -25.02
C GLU A 229 13.59 -3.92 -24.41
N ILE A 230 12.69 -4.64 -23.75
CA ILE A 230 12.93 -5.98 -23.22
C ILE A 230 12.69 -7.00 -24.34
N ASN A 231 13.58 -8.00 -24.47
CA ASN A 231 13.30 -9.16 -25.32
C ASN A 231 12.22 -10.01 -24.64
N ALA A 232 11.01 -9.98 -25.20
CA ALA A 232 9.83 -10.63 -24.64
C ALA A 232 9.34 -11.81 -25.50
N ASP A 233 10.12 -12.24 -26.49
CA ASP A 233 9.66 -13.22 -27.48
C ASP A 233 9.36 -14.58 -26.82
N GLY A 234 8.10 -15.00 -26.93
CA GLY A 234 7.59 -16.21 -26.28
C GLY A 234 7.43 -16.13 -24.76
N GLN A 235 7.84 -15.04 -24.12
CA GLN A 235 7.90 -14.91 -22.65
C GLN A 235 6.57 -14.45 -22.04
N ILE A 236 6.33 -14.87 -20.81
CA ILE A 236 5.35 -14.31 -19.88
C ILE A 236 6.04 -13.17 -19.13
N CYS A 237 5.58 -11.95 -19.35
CA CYS A 237 6.15 -10.76 -18.73
C CYS A 237 5.40 -10.42 -17.44
N ILE A 238 6.08 -10.47 -16.30
CA ILE A 238 5.55 -9.99 -15.01
C ILE A 238 6.03 -8.57 -14.81
N MET A 239 5.17 -7.61 -15.14
CA MET A 239 5.40 -6.20 -14.89
C MET A 239 5.24 -5.84 -13.41
N VAL A 240 6.09 -4.95 -12.91
CA VAL A 240 6.08 -4.53 -11.50
C VAL A 240 6.35 -3.04 -11.39
N ASP A 241 5.49 -2.33 -10.65
CA ASP A 241 5.66 -0.91 -10.31
C ASP A 241 5.05 -0.61 -8.92
N ASP A 242 5.27 0.58 -8.36
CA ASP A 242 4.75 0.93 -7.02
C ASP A 242 3.27 1.32 -7.02
N GLU A 243 2.77 1.91 -8.10
CA GLU A 243 1.35 2.26 -8.20
C GLU A 243 0.76 2.19 -9.61
N ILE A 244 -0.56 2.00 -9.67
CA ILE A 244 -1.37 2.19 -10.88
C ILE A 244 -2.39 3.30 -10.62
N CYS A 245 -2.02 4.52 -10.98
CA CYS A 245 -2.93 5.67 -10.93
C CYS A 245 -3.90 5.67 -12.13
N SER A 246 -3.43 6.06 -13.32
CA SER A 246 -4.26 6.06 -14.55
C SER A 246 -4.02 4.86 -15.48
N GLY A 247 -3.05 4.02 -15.15
CA GLY A 247 -2.56 2.91 -15.98
C GLY A 247 -1.93 3.32 -17.31
N GLY A 248 -1.74 4.61 -17.60
CA GLY A 248 -1.18 5.08 -18.87
C GLY A 248 0.19 4.47 -19.17
N THR A 249 1.15 4.61 -18.25
CA THR A 249 2.50 4.07 -18.39
C THR A 249 2.49 2.55 -18.55
N ALA A 250 1.77 1.84 -17.66
CA ALA A 250 1.67 0.38 -17.74
C ALA A 250 1.09 -0.11 -19.08
N ILE A 251 0.11 0.60 -19.66
CA ILE A 251 -0.46 0.24 -20.96
C ILE A 251 0.57 0.42 -22.09
N GLU A 252 1.35 1.51 -22.09
CA GLU A 252 2.36 1.73 -23.13
C GLU A 252 3.51 0.71 -23.01
N ASP A 253 3.96 0.44 -21.79
CA ASP A 253 4.96 -0.60 -21.52
C ASP A 253 4.47 -1.98 -21.99
N ALA A 254 3.21 -2.33 -21.70
CA ALA A 254 2.61 -3.58 -22.15
C ALA A 254 2.45 -3.68 -23.68
N LYS A 255 2.20 -2.56 -24.37
CA LYS A 255 2.18 -2.55 -25.85
C LYS A 255 3.57 -2.84 -26.41
N ALA A 256 4.63 -2.25 -25.83
CA ALA A 256 6.00 -2.52 -26.25
C ALA A 256 6.36 -4.00 -26.05
N LEU A 257 6.05 -4.56 -24.87
CA LEU A 257 6.24 -5.98 -24.59
C LEU A 257 5.46 -6.87 -25.57
N LYS A 258 4.20 -6.53 -25.85
CA LYS A 258 3.36 -7.31 -26.79
C LYS A 258 3.90 -7.26 -28.22
N LYS A 259 4.39 -6.10 -28.65
CA LYS A 259 5.04 -5.92 -29.96
C LYS A 259 6.31 -6.77 -30.09
N ASN A 260 7.01 -7.00 -28.98
CA ASN A 260 8.22 -7.83 -28.92
C ASN A 260 7.95 -9.30 -28.60
N GLY A 261 6.73 -9.78 -28.85
CA GLY A 261 6.40 -11.21 -28.80
C GLY A 261 5.95 -11.74 -27.43
N ALA A 262 5.65 -10.87 -26.45
CA ALA A 262 5.13 -11.32 -25.16
C ALA A 262 3.88 -12.20 -25.31
N LYS A 263 3.96 -13.42 -24.78
CA LYS A 263 2.86 -14.40 -24.79
C LYS A 263 1.73 -13.95 -23.85
N LYS A 264 2.09 -13.55 -22.63
CA LYS A 264 1.19 -13.08 -21.58
C LYS A 264 1.84 -11.96 -20.78
N ILE A 265 1.06 -11.00 -20.32
CA ILE A 265 1.53 -9.85 -19.54
C ILE A 265 0.73 -9.76 -18.25
N ILE A 266 1.39 -9.82 -17.10
CA ILE A 266 0.77 -9.70 -15.78
C ILE A 266 1.37 -8.49 -15.09
N MET A 267 0.54 -7.60 -14.56
CA MET A 267 0.99 -6.37 -13.91
C MET A 267 0.72 -6.43 -12.41
N PHE A 268 1.75 -6.24 -11.60
CA PHE A 268 1.61 -6.04 -10.15
C PHE A 268 1.96 -4.62 -9.72
N ALA A 269 1.11 -4.06 -8.86
CA ALA A 269 1.45 -2.88 -8.08
C ALA A 269 0.81 -2.93 -6.69
N PRO A 270 1.52 -2.60 -5.60
CA PRO A 270 0.94 -2.59 -4.27
C PRO A 270 -0.22 -1.58 -4.16
N HIS A 271 -0.10 -0.42 -4.80
CA HIS A 271 -1.10 0.63 -4.70
C HIS A 271 -1.86 0.83 -6.02
N ALA A 272 -3.18 0.77 -5.97
CA ALA A 272 -4.03 1.00 -7.15
C ALA A 272 -5.05 2.11 -6.90
N PRO A 273 -4.64 3.40 -6.90
CA PRO A 273 -5.59 4.50 -6.79
C PRO A 273 -6.70 4.43 -7.84
N LEU A 274 -6.36 3.99 -9.06
CA LEU A 274 -7.26 3.85 -10.21
C LEU A 274 -8.08 5.13 -10.45
N ILE A 275 -7.37 6.25 -10.64
CA ILE A 275 -7.95 7.57 -10.85
C ILE A 275 -7.32 8.23 -12.08
N LYS A 276 -8.13 8.95 -12.84
CA LYS A 276 -7.67 9.89 -13.87
C LYS A 276 -8.57 11.10 -13.86
N LYS A 277 -7.98 12.30 -13.71
CA LYS A 277 -8.72 13.57 -13.76
C LYS A 277 -9.58 13.63 -15.03
N GLY A 278 -10.85 13.98 -14.88
CA GLY A 278 -11.81 14.06 -16.00
C GLY A 278 -12.30 12.72 -16.54
N LYS A 279 -12.04 11.59 -15.87
CA LYS A 279 -12.63 10.28 -16.24
C LYS A 279 -13.30 9.64 -15.05
N THR A 280 -14.40 8.94 -15.31
CA THR A 280 -15.03 8.08 -14.29
C THR A 280 -14.20 6.81 -14.08
N THR A 281 -14.31 6.21 -12.89
CA THR A 281 -13.69 4.91 -12.59
C THR A 281 -14.09 3.85 -13.63
N LYS A 282 -15.36 3.85 -14.08
CA LYS A 282 -15.85 2.91 -15.11
C LYS A 282 -15.12 3.06 -16.44
N GLN A 283 -14.89 4.30 -16.90
CA GLN A 283 -14.15 4.56 -18.14
C GLN A 283 -12.69 4.15 -18.02
N LEU A 284 -12.07 4.38 -16.86
CA LEU A 284 -10.70 3.94 -16.60
C LEU A 284 -10.57 2.42 -16.63
N LEU A 285 -11.45 1.71 -15.92
CA LEU A 285 -11.44 0.25 -15.87
C LEU A 285 -11.64 -0.36 -17.26
N ARG A 286 -12.58 0.16 -18.06
CA ARG A 286 -12.78 -0.29 -19.45
C ARG A 286 -11.50 -0.15 -20.28
N ARG A 287 -10.75 0.96 -20.11
CA ARG A 287 -9.47 1.16 -20.80
C ARG A 287 -8.43 0.12 -20.38
N LEU A 288 -8.37 -0.22 -19.09
CA LEU A 288 -7.45 -1.26 -18.59
C LEU A 288 -7.87 -2.64 -19.12
N GLU A 289 -9.16 -2.95 -19.17
CA GLU A 289 -9.69 -4.23 -19.67
C GLU A 289 -9.36 -4.50 -21.14
N ILE A 290 -9.39 -3.48 -22.00
CA ILE A 290 -9.04 -3.63 -23.43
C ILE A 290 -7.53 -3.50 -23.70
N SER A 291 -6.71 -3.27 -22.67
CA SER A 291 -5.26 -3.15 -22.84
C SER A 291 -4.58 -4.52 -23.08
N PRO A 292 -3.33 -4.55 -23.57
CA PRO A 292 -2.58 -5.79 -23.78
C PRO A 292 -2.18 -6.54 -22.50
N ILE A 293 -2.41 -5.98 -21.31
CA ILE A 293 -2.13 -6.64 -20.03
C ILE A 293 -3.17 -7.74 -19.83
N ASP A 294 -2.82 -8.97 -19.48
CA ASP A 294 -3.79 -10.06 -19.29
C ASP A 294 -4.40 -10.06 -17.88
N GLU A 295 -3.60 -9.71 -16.86
CA GLU A 295 -4.04 -9.69 -15.47
C GLU A 295 -3.40 -8.51 -14.72
N PHE A 296 -4.21 -7.80 -13.95
CA PHE A 296 -3.76 -6.79 -12.99
C PHE A 296 -3.90 -7.34 -11.58
N ILE A 297 -2.83 -7.32 -10.82
CA ILE A 297 -2.77 -7.76 -9.44
C ILE A 297 -2.38 -6.55 -8.60
N PHE A 298 -3.17 -6.25 -7.59
CA PHE A 298 -2.84 -5.20 -6.64
C PHE A 298 -3.27 -5.59 -5.24
N THR A 299 -2.98 -4.75 -4.25
CA THR A 299 -3.42 -4.99 -2.87
C THR A 299 -4.66 -4.18 -2.51
N ASP A 300 -5.28 -4.52 -1.39
CA ASP A 300 -6.34 -3.71 -0.77
C ASP A 300 -5.79 -2.55 0.08
N SER A 301 -4.55 -2.09 -0.17
CA SER A 301 -3.97 -0.89 0.45
C SER A 301 -4.79 0.38 0.21
N ILE A 302 -5.54 0.43 -0.88
CA ILE A 302 -6.51 1.47 -1.22
C ILE A 302 -7.85 0.78 -1.52
N PRO A 303 -9.01 1.37 -1.19
CA PRO A 303 -10.31 0.82 -1.56
C PRO A 303 -10.46 0.64 -3.07
N VAL A 304 -10.42 -0.62 -3.49
CA VAL A 304 -10.45 -1.00 -4.91
C VAL A 304 -11.32 -2.22 -5.19
N GLU A 305 -11.58 -3.07 -4.18
CA GLU A 305 -12.32 -4.34 -4.35
C GLU A 305 -13.69 -4.11 -5.02
N ASP A 306 -14.49 -3.17 -4.54
CA ASP A 306 -15.80 -2.87 -5.14
C ASP A 306 -15.69 -2.26 -6.53
N LYS A 307 -14.61 -1.53 -6.83
CA LYS A 307 -14.40 -0.95 -8.17
C LYS A 307 -14.20 -2.05 -9.21
N VAL A 308 -13.52 -3.13 -8.84
CA VAL A 308 -13.14 -4.21 -9.78
C VAL A 308 -13.97 -5.48 -9.63
N LYS A 309 -14.93 -5.51 -8.70
CA LYS A 309 -15.80 -6.65 -8.46
C LYS A 309 -16.47 -7.13 -9.74
N GLY A 310 -16.41 -8.43 -10.00
CA GLY A 310 -16.99 -9.07 -11.19
C GLY A 310 -16.15 -8.95 -12.46
N ARG A 311 -14.94 -8.37 -12.40
CA ARG A 311 -14.03 -8.25 -13.55
C ARG A 311 -12.87 -9.23 -13.41
N SER A 312 -12.79 -10.22 -14.29
CA SER A 312 -11.81 -11.33 -14.21
C SER A 312 -10.34 -10.90 -14.36
N LYS A 313 -10.10 -9.78 -15.05
CA LYS A 313 -8.76 -9.24 -15.31
C LYS A 313 -8.11 -8.56 -14.10
N PHE A 314 -8.81 -8.42 -12.98
CA PHE A 314 -8.29 -7.76 -11.79
C PHE A 314 -8.36 -8.68 -10.57
N LYS A 315 -7.23 -8.79 -9.86
CA LYS A 315 -7.09 -9.57 -8.64
C LYS A 315 -6.60 -8.68 -7.50
N VAL A 316 -7.23 -8.82 -6.34
CA VAL A 316 -6.88 -8.06 -5.14
C VAL A 316 -6.30 -9.01 -4.10
N LEU A 317 -5.06 -8.76 -3.67
CA LEU A 317 -4.40 -9.49 -2.59
C LEU A 317 -4.58 -8.70 -1.28
N SER A 318 -5.19 -9.32 -0.27
CA SER A 318 -5.39 -8.61 1.00
C SER A 318 -4.09 -8.51 1.80
N ILE A 319 -3.70 -7.28 2.17
CA ILE A 319 -2.58 -6.97 3.07
C ILE A 319 -2.99 -6.97 4.55
N ALA A 320 -4.26 -7.26 4.87
CA ALA A 320 -4.78 -7.21 6.23
C ALA A 320 -3.99 -8.10 7.21
N GLY A 321 -3.58 -9.30 6.76
CA GLY A 321 -2.75 -10.20 7.55
C GLY A 321 -1.35 -9.62 7.82
N LEU A 322 -0.75 -8.97 6.82
CA LEU A 322 0.58 -8.34 6.91
C LEU A 322 0.55 -7.17 7.89
N LEU A 323 -0.42 -6.26 7.74
CA LEU A 323 -0.62 -5.14 8.66
C LEU A 323 -0.91 -5.62 10.09
N ALA A 324 -1.78 -6.63 10.26
CA ALA A 324 -2.08 -7.17 11.58
C ALA A 324 -0.85 -7.76 12.27
N GLU A 325 0.04 -8.44 11.54
CA GLU A 325 1.29 -8.94 12.11
C GLU A 325 2.24 -7.79 12.46
N ALA A 326 2.40 -6.79 11.59
CA ALA A 326 3.23 -5.61 11.88
C ALA A 326 2.75 -4.85 13.11
N ILE A 327 1.45 -4.52 13.17
CA ILE A 327 0.80 -3.86 14.31
C ILE A 327 1.00 -4.69 15.59
N ARG A 328 0.84 -6.02 15.52
CA ARG A 328 1.09 -6.90 16.66
C ARG A 328 2.53 -6.78 17.17
N GLN A 329 3.52 -6.82 16.28
CA GLN A 329 4.93 -6.69 16.67
C GLN A 329 5.18 -5.35 17.36
N THR A 330 4.66 -4.24 16.81
CA THR A 330 4.78 -2.91 17.43
C THR A 330 4.15 -2.86 18.82
N ILE A 331 2.92 -3.40 18.99
CA ILE A 331 2.22 -3.44 20.28
C ILE A 331 3.01 -4.18 21.35
N ILE A 332 3.70 -5.27 20.99
CA ILE A 332 4.51 -6.05 21.93
C ILE A 332 5.98 -5.61 21.99
N ASN A 333 6.34 -4.48 21.36
CA ASN A 333 7.70 -3.98 21.21
C ASN A 333 8.69 -5.02 20.64
N ALA A 334 8.24 -5.83 19.68
CA ALA A 334 9.08 -6.75 18.92
C ALA A 334 9.45 -6.16 17.55
N SER A 335 10.52 -6.69 16.95
CA SER A 335 11.00 -6.25 15.64
C SER A 335 10.03 -6.60 14.51
N VAL A 336 9.79 -5.64 13.62
CA VAL A 336 9.06 -5.85 12.35
C VAL A 336 9.94 -6.43 11.24
N THR A 337 11.27 -6.51 11.44
CA THR A 337 12.24 -6.98 10.42
C THR A 337 11.94 -8.38 9.90
N ARG A 338 11.37 -9.26 10.74
CA ARG A 338 10.97 -10.62 10.31
C ARG A 338 9.91 -10.64 9.22
N LEU A 339 9.21 -9.53 8.97
CA LEU A 339 8.27 -9.41 7.86
C LEU A 339 8.99 -9.25 6.51
N HIS A 340 10.31 -9.03 6.53
CA HIS A 340 11.15 -8.89 5.35
C HIS A 340 11.91 -10.19 5.03
N ASP A 341 11.38 -11.31 5.48
CA ASP A 341 11.92 -12.64 5.32
C ASP A 341 10.87 -13.55 4.64
N PRO A 342 11.18 -14.14 3.46
CA PRO A 342 10.28 -15.05 2.76
C PRO A 342 9.74 -16.20 3.62
N ASP A 343 10.54 -16.71 4.57
CA ASP A 343 10.14 -17.85 5.40
C ASP A 343 8.99 -17.51 6.37
N TYR A 344 8.83 -16.22 6.69
CA TYR A 344 7.81 -15.73 7.60
C TYR A 344 6.50 -15.34 6.91
N VAL A 345 6.46 -15.30 5.56
CA VAL A 345 5.28 -14.91 4.77
C VAL A 345 4.04 -15.75 5.12
N LYS A 346 4.24 -17.04 5.41
CA LYS A 346 3.17 -17.98 5.83
C LYS A 346 2.36 -17.50 7.04
N ARG A 347 2.90 -16.59 7.87
CA ARG A 347 2.22 -16.04 9.05
C ARG A 347 1.16 -14.98 8.73
N TYR A 348 1.23 -14.39 7.54
CA TYR A 348 0.40 -13.25 7.18
C TYR A 348 -0.16 -13.28 5.76
N ARG A 349 0.32 -14.19 4.89
CA ARG A 349 -0.21 -14.33 3.54
C ARG A 349 -1.72 -14.59 3.53
N PRO A 350 -2.47 -14.01 2.57
CA PRO A 350 -3.84 -14.44 2.35
C PRO A 350 -3.85 -15.90 1.85
N LYS A 351 -5.00 -16.56 1.97
CA LYS A 351 -5.20 -17.83 1.27
C LYS A 351 -5.29 -17.51 -0.22
N TYR A 352 -4.33 -17.96 -1.01
CA TYR A 352 -4.40 -17.90 -2.46
C TYR A 352 -5.50 -18.86 -2.91
N ARG A 353 -6.43 -18.35 -3.72
CA ARG A 353 -7.44 -19.14 -4.40
C ARG A 353 -6.97 -19.41 -5.82
#